data_AF-A0A9D7B6V7-F1
#
_entry.id   AF-A0A9D7B6V7-F1
#
_cell.length_a   1.000
_cell.length_b   1.000
_cell.length_c   1.000
_cell.angle_alpha   90.00
_cell.angle_beta   90.00
_cell.angle_gamma   90.00
#
_symmetry.space_group_name_H-M   'P 1'
#
loop_
_entity.id
_entity.type
_entity.pdbx_description
1 polymer ?
#
loop_
_entity_poly.entity_id
_entity_poly.type
_entity_poly.pdbx_seq_one_letter_code
_entity_poly.pdbx_strand_id
1 'polypeptide(L)'
;MRAFLTWLVILGFFVPASGQDSPEQRLRLPIWTFHQKHTTTVGLNIGLGTVRETSRHVKTIGVHAEAIGVGLFLLLAPREATARDSVEWGQRLVDSLSERIYGVSLSPLGAVCDCAVHGLSLNGGGGYQRQVNGLSAAFAINQVDLMSGVQAACHVNIAFRASGLQASMIHNQRWCSMVFM
;
A
#
# COMPACT_ATOMS: atom_id res chain seq x y z
N MET A 1 30.47 3.91 43.84
CA MET A 1 29.20 3.35 43.31
C MET A 1 28.66 4.08 42.08
N ARG A 2 28.71 5.42 42.00
CA ARG A 2 28.20 6.18 40.84
C ARG A 2 28.91 5.91 39.50
N ALA A 3 30.23 5.69 39.50
CA ALA A 3 31.00 5.41 38.29
C ALA A 3 30.75 4.02 37.67
N PHE A 4 30.23 3.07 38.45
CA PHE A 4 29.94 1.71 37.97
C PHE A 4 28.63 1.66 37.19
N LEU A 5 27.66 2.49 37.60
CA LEU A 5 26.37 2.63 36.90
C LEU A 5 26.54 3.29 35.54
N THR A 6 27.45 4.27 35.42
CA THR A 6 27.72 4.94 34.14
C THR A 6 28.37 4.01 33.11
N TRP A 7 29.21 3.06 33.54
CA TRP A 7 29.80 2.06 32.65
C TRP A 7 28.77 1.03 32.13
N LEU A 8 27.80 0.63 32.97
CA LEU A 8 26.72 -0.29 32.59
C LEU A 8 25.77 0.32 31.55
N VAL A 9 25.49 1.63 31.64
CA VAL A 9 24.66 2.34 30.65
C VAL A 9 25.37 2.47 29.30
N ILE A 10 26.69 2.67 29.30
CA ILE A 10 27.49 2.76 28.07
C ILE A 10 27.64 1.37 27.40
N LEU A 11 27.80 0.30 28.19
CA LEU A 11 27.88 -1.07 27.65
C LEU A 11 26.55 -1.56 27.06
N GLY A 12 25.41 -1.14 27.60
CA GLY A 12 24.09 -1.47 27.05
C GLY A 12 23.80 -0.81 25.69
N PHE A 13 24.49 0.28 25.35
CA PHE A 13 24.31 0.99 24.09
C PHE A 13 25.08 0.37 22.90
N PHE A 14 26.04 -0.51 23.18
CA PHE A 14 26.92 -1.15 22.20
C PHE A 14 26.62 -2.63 21.96
N VAL A 15 25.41 -3.11 22.29
CA VAL A 15 25.01 -4.46 21.85
C VAL A 15 24.68 -4.36 20.36
N PRO A 16 25.47 -4.95 19.43
CA PRO A 16 25.02 -5.10 18.07
C PRO A 16 23.81 -6.03 18.13
N ALA A 17 22.63 -5.49 17.84
CA ALA A 17 21.43 -6.28 17.64
C ALA A 17 21.65 -7.16 16.41
N SER A 18 22.15 -8.38 16.61
CA SER A 18 22.26 -9.40 15.59
C SER A 18 20.85 -9.87 15.22
N GLY A 19 20.28 -9.20 14.21
CA GLY A 19 19.02 -9.59 13.56
C GLY A 19 19.24 -10.85 12.74
N GLN A 20 18.38 -11.84 12.96
CA GLN A 20 18.41 -13.17 12.37
C GLN A 20 18.49 -13.15 10.84
N ASP A 21 19.53 -13.80 10.30
CA ASP A 21 19.61 -14.23 8.91
C ASP A 21 18.49 -15.24 8.62
N SER A 22 17.41 -14.77 8.01
CA SER A 22 16.43 -15.62 7.32
C SER A 22 16.66 -15.46 5.82
N PRO A 23 16.73 -16.57 5.05
CA PRO A 23 17.08 -16.50 3.64
C PRO A 23 16.00 -15.74 2.87
N GLU A 24 16.44 -14.80 2.03
CA GLU A 24 15.68 -14.13 0.96
C GLU A 24 14.86 -12.86 1.29
N GLN A 25 14.88 -12.29 2.51
CA GLN A 25 14.31 -10.95 2.75
C GLN A 25 15.34 -9.96 3.27
N ARG A 26 15.68 -8.96 2.45
CA ARG A 26 16.62 -7.90 2.86
C ARG A 26 15.91 -6.90 3.76
N LEU A 27 16.22 -6.88 5.05
CA LEU A 27 15.76 -5.85 5.98
C LEU A 27 16.53 -4.55 5.71
N ARG A 28 15.82 -3.45 5.49
CA ARG A 28 16.43 -2.14 5.22
C ARG A 28 15.83 -1.06 6.12
N LEU A 29 16.71 -0.28 6.72
CA LEU A 29 16.41 0.80 7.67
C LEU A 29 17.25 2.03 7.29
N PRO A 30 16.81 3.27 7.54
CA PRO A 30 15.44 3.75 7.75
C PRO A 30 14.81 4.36 6.49
N ILE A 31 15.60 4.56 5.42
CA ILE A 31 15.18 5.15 4.15
C ILE A 31 15.60 4.20 3.02
N TRP A 32 14.68 3.80 2.15
CA TRP A 32 14.98 2.95 1.00
C TRP A 32 14.06 3.21 -0.22
N THR A 33 14.26 2.45 -1.31
CA THR A 33 13.43 2.49 -2.53
C THR A 33 12.72 1.17 -2.81
N PHE A 34 11.47 1.23 -3.32
CA PHE A 34 10.62 0.05 -3.54
C PHE A 34 10.87 -0.70 -4.87
N HIS A 35 11.98 -0.42 -5.56
CA HIS A 35 12.29 -1.07 -6.84
C HIS A 35 12.93 -2.46 -6.71
N GLN A 36 13.31 -2.88 -5.50
CA GLN A 36 14.03 -4.12 -5.27
C GLN A 36 13.10 -5.25 -4.82
N LYS A 37 13.26 -6.43 -5.42
CA LYS A 37 12.48 -7.62 -5.04
C LYS A 37 12.85 -8.11 -3.64
N HIS A 38 11.88 -8.73 -2.96
CA HIS A 38 12.02 -9.41 -1.66
C HIS A 38 12.72 -8.56 -0.60
N THR A 39 12.29 -7.31 -0.45
CA THR A 39 12.86 -6.36 0.52
C THR A 39 11.82 -5.98 1.57
N THR A 40 12.23 -5.97 2.82
CA THR A 40 11.44 -5.46 3.94
C THR A 40 12.04 -4.14 4.41
N THR A 41 11.33 -3.04 4.20
CA THR A 41 11.75 -1.71 4.64
C THR A 41 10.97 -1.30 5.88
N VAL A 42 11.65 -0.86 6.94
CA VAL A 42 11.00 -0.24 8.10
C VAL A 42 11.43 1.23 8.17
N GLY A 43 10.47 2.14 8.06
CA GLY A 43 10.70 3.59 7.97
C GLY A 43 10.07 4.19 6.72
N LEU A 44 10.86 4.96 5.96
CA LEU A 44 10.43 5.69 4.78
C LEU A 44 10.88 4.96 3.50
N ASN A 45 9.94 4.61 2.64
CA ASN A 45 10.21 3.98 1.35
C ASN A 45 9.79 4.93 0.23
N ILE A 46 10.75 5.39 -0.57
CA ILE A 46 10.53 6.38 -1.64
C ILE A 46 10.79 5.75 -3.00
N GLY A 47 9.94 6.04 -3.99
CA GLY A 47 10.24 5.64 -5.36
C GLY A 47 9.39 6.35 -6.39
N LEU A 48 9.64 5.93 -7.64
CA LEU A 48 9.07 6.48 -8.86
C LEU A 48 8.34 5.38 -9.61
N GLY A 49 7.12 5.63 -10.06
CA GLY A 49 6.39 4.79 -10.99
C GLY A 49 6.18 3.37 -10.48
N THR A 50 5.20 3.19 -9.60
CA THR A 50 4.64 1.85 -9.35
C THR A 50 3.80 1.46 -10.56
N VAL A 51 4.38 0.66 -11.45
CA VAL A 51 3.62 -0.03 -12.50
C VAL A 51 3.31 -1.43 -12.02
N ARG A 52 2.22 -1.99 -12.55
CA ARG A 52 1.75 -3.36 -12.31
C ARG A 52 2.76 -4.38 -12.85
N GLU A 53 3.91 -4.47 -12.21
CA GLU A 53 4.98 -5.40 -12.52
C GLU A 53 4.86 -6.64 -11.64
N THR A 54 5.14 -7.79 -12.25
CA THR A 54 5.01 -9.11 -11.66
C THR A 54 5.85 -9.24 -10.39
N SER A 55 5.15 -9.40 -9.27
CA SER A 55 5.59 -10.04 -8.03
C SER A 55 6.95 -9.57 -7.49
N ARG A 56 6.99 -8.36 -6.89
CA ARG A 56 8.20 -7.86 -6.22
C ARG A 56 8.29 -8.29 -4.75
N HIS A 57 7.21 -8.76 -4.12
CA HIS A 57 7.15 -9.17 -2.72
C HIS A 57 7.85 -8.20 -1.75
N VAL A 58 7.53 -6.91 -1.86
CA VAL A 58 8.07 -5.87 -0.97
C VAL A 58 7.18 -5.73 0.26
N LYS A 59 7.79 -5.54 1.45
CA LYS A 59 7.06 -5.24 2.68
C LYS A 59 7.55 -3.91 3.24
N THR A 60 6.67 -2.93 3.35
CA THR A 60 6.98 -1.62 3.93
C THR A 60 6.24 -1.49 5.26
N ILE A 61 6.95 -1.18 6.34
CA ILE A 61 6.38 -0.87 7.66
C ILE A 61 6.72 0.59 7.97
N GLY A 62 5.76 1.49 7.86
CA GLY A 62 5.96 2.93 8.05
C GLY A 62 5.32 3.75 6.94
N VAL A 63 6.12 4.61 6.29
CA VAL A 63 5.66 5.54 5.26
C VAL A 63 6.17 5.07 3.89
N HIS A 64 5.25 4.81 2.98
CA HIS A 64 5.50 4.59 1.57
C HIS A 64 5.16 5.89 0.82
N ALA A 65 6.11 6.44 0.07
CA ALA A 65 5.96 7.69 -0.66
C ALA A 65 6.34 7.49 -2.14
N GLU A 66 5.39 7.69 -3.04
CA GLU A 66 5.63 7.62 -4.47
C GLU A 66 5.64 9.03 -5.05
N ALA A 67 6.81 9.52 -5.46
CA ALA A 67 6.94 10.91 -5.89
C ALA A 67 6.31 11.17 -7.26
N ILE A 68 6.48 10.24 -8.20
CA ILE A 68 5.82 10.27 -9.51
C ILE A 68 5.05 8.98 -9.64
N GLY A 69 3.73 9.05 -9.57
CA GLY A 69 2.89 7.88 -9.74
C GLY A 69 2.12 7.92 -11.05
N VAL A 70 1.89 6.74 -11.63
CA VAL A 70 1.19 6.56 -12.91
C VAL A 70 -0.33 6.71 -12.79
N GLY A 71 -0.84 6.99 -11.58
CA GLY A 71 -2.25 7.17 -11.29
C GLY A 71 -2.91 8.35 -12.03
N LEU A 72 -2.14 9.33 -12.49
CA LEU A 72 -2.64 10.40 -13.35
C LEU A 72 -3.19 9.83 -14.67
N PHE A 73 -2.56 8.79 -15.23
CA PHE A 73 -3.03 8.15 -16.47
C PHE A 73 -4.30 7.33 -16.26
N LEU A 74 -4.62 6.97 -15.01
CA LEU A 74 -5.88 6.29 -14.68
C LEU A 74 -7.10 7.15 -15.01
N LEU A 75 -6.95 8.48 -15.04
CA LEU A 75 -8.00 9.42 -15.44
C LEU A 75 -8.30 9.38 -16.94
N LEU A 76 -7.29 9.03 -17.74
CA LEU A 76 -7.38 8.90 -19.20
C LEU A 76 -7.65 7.45 -19.63
N ALA A 77 -7.55 6.50 -18.70
CA ALA A 77 -7.73 5.09 -18.99
C ALA A 77 -9.20 4.82 -19.32
N PRO A 78 -9.52 4.28 -20.51
CA PRO A 78 -10.89 3.99 -20.91
C PRO A 78 -11.50 2.79 -20.16
N ARG A 79 -10.69 2.10 -19.34
CA ARG A 79 -11.10 0.91 -18.61
C ARG A 79 -10.71 1.03 -17.14
N GLU A 80 -11.66 0.68 -16.28
CA GLU A 80 -11.42 0.43 -14.86
C GLU A 80 -10.35 -0.65 -14.68
N ALA A 81 -9.44 -0.43 -13.74
CA ALA A 81 -8.41 -1.37 -13.35
C ALA A 81 -8.90 -2.39 -12.32
N THR A 82 -10.09 -2.20 -11.73
CA THR A 82 -10.71 -3.16 -10.80
C THR A 82 -11.27 -4.40 -11.50
N ALA A 83 -11.36 -5.50 -10.76
CA ALA A 83 -11.98 -6.73 -11.25
C ALA A 83 -13.46 -6.50 -11.54
N ARG A 84 -13.97 -7.07 -12.63
CA ARG A 84 -15.39 -6.93 -13.02
C ARG A 84 -16.25 -8.11 -12.62
N ASP A 85 -15.67 -9.30 -12.64
CA ASP A 85 -16.36 -10.55 -12.34
C ASP A 85 -15.55 -11.43 -11.38
N SER A 86 -16.21 -12.48 -10.89
CA SER A 86 -15.58 -13.43 -9.97
C SER A 86 -14.45 -14.24 -10.62
N VAL A 87 -14.45 -14.36 -11.95
CA VAL A 87 -13.42 -15.08 -12.71
C VAL A 87 -12.13 -14.26 -12.80
N GLU A 88 -12.22 -12.99 -13.19
CA GLU A 88 -11.10 -12.04 -13.20
C GLU A 88 -10.56 -11.85 -11.77
N TRP A 89 -11.46 -11.77 -10.78
CA TRP A 89 -11.06 -11.76 -9.38
C TRP A 89 -10.30 -13.02 -8.96
N GLY A 90 -10.78 -14.20 -9.38
CA GLY A 90 -10.10 -15.48 -9.14
C GLY A 90 -8.70 -15.53 -9.73
N GLN A 91 -8.49 -14.96 -10.92
CA GLN A 91 -7.17 -14.86 -11.54
C GLN A 91 -6.23 -13.93 -10.74
N ARG A 92 -6.75 -12.79 -10.27
CA ARG A 92 -5.97 -11.84 -9.44
C ARG A 92 -5.61 -12.40 -8.06
N LEU A 93 -6.37 -13.35 -7.54
CA LEU A 93 -6.04 -14.09 -6.31
C LEU A 93 -4.84 -15.04 -6.50
N VAL A 94 -4.68 -15.60 -7.69
CA VAL A 94 -3.53 -16.46 -8.04
C VAL A 94 -2.27 -15.61 -8.18
N ASP A 95 -2.39 -14.40 -8.72
CA ASP A 95 -1.28 -13.45 -8.78
C ASP A 95 -0.87 -13.00 -7.39
N SER A 96 0.39 -13.25 -7.01
CA SER A 96 0.95 -12.74 -5.76
C SER A 96 0.96 -11.20 -5.72
N LEU A 97 0.64 -10.63 -4.56
CA LEU A 97 0.79 -9.20 -4.29
C LEU A 97 2.24 -8.75 -4.53
N SER A 98 2.41 -7.63 -5.22
CA SER A 98 3.73 -7.04 -5.48
C SER A 98 4.28 -6.36 -4.24
N GLU A 99 3.41 -5.74 -3.42
CA GLU A 99 3.82 -5.03 -2.20
C GLU A 99 2.78 -5.14 -1.08
N ARG A 100 3.25 -5.10 0.18
CA ARG A 100 2.43 -4.95 1.38
C ARG A 100 2.92 -3.77 2.20
N ILE A 101 2.06 -2.79 2.41
CA ILE A 101 2.36 -1.55 3.14
C ILE A 101 1.59 -1.55 4.46
N TYR A 102 2.29 -1.46 5.58
CA TYR A 102 1.72 -1.35 6.92
C TYR A 102 2.02 0.06 7.44
N GLY A 103 1.04 0.96 7.38
CA GLY A 103 1.20 2.36 7.76
C GLY A 103 0.57 3.31 6.75
N VAL A 104 1.35 4.27 6.25
CA VAL A 104 0.86 5.36 5.38
C VAL A 104 1.43 5.22 3.98
N SER A 105 0.58 5.21 2.97
CA SER A 105 0.95 5.30 1.56
C SER A 105 0.55 6.66 1.01
N LEU A 106 1.52 7.41 0.49
CA LEU A 106 1.37 8.75 -0.07
C LEU A 106 1.80 8.74 -1.54
N SER A 107 0.87 9.00 -2.44
CA SER A 107 1.16 9.09 -3.88
C SER A 107 0.52 10.36 -4.44
N PRO A 108 1.23 11.51 -4.46
CA PRO A 108 0.66 12.79 -4.87
C PRO A 108 0.12 12.81 -6.30
N LEU A 109 0.75 12.10 -7.23
CA LEU A 109 0.24 11.95 -8.61
C LEU A 109 -0.65 10.71 -8.80
N GLY A 110 -0.86 9.94 -7.73
CA GLY A 110 -1.66 8.71 -7.71
C GLY A 110 -0.88 7.45 -8.07
N ALA A 111 -1.24 6.31 -7.47
CA ALA A 111 -0.53 5.02 -7.63
C ALA A 111 -1.33 4.01 -8.47
N VAL A 112 -0.65 3.08 -9.15
CA VAL A 112 -1.29 1.89 -9.75
C VAL A 112 -0.50 0.65 -9.37
N CYS A 113 -0.89 0.00 -8.27
CA CYS A 113 -0.16 -1.16 -7.77
C CYS A 113 -1.06 -2.35 -7.41
N ASP A 114 -0.55 -3.55 -7.65
CA ASP A 114 -1.08 -4.79 -7.06
C ASP A 114 -0.54 -4.94 -5.63
N CYS A 115 -0.90 -3.98 -4.78
CA CYS A 115 -0.41 -3.79 -3.43
C CYS A 115 -1.54 -3.95 -2.41
N ALA A 116 -1.17 -4.36 -1.19
CA ALA A 116 -2.07 -4.38 -0.03
C ALA A 116 -1.64 -3.32 0.99
N VAL A 117 -2.52 -2.35 1.28
CA VAL A 117 -2.27 -1.29 2.26
C VAL A 117 -3.07 -1.55 3.53
N HIS A 118 -2.39 -1.64 4.66
CA HIS A 118 -2.97 -1.77 6.00
C HIS A 118 -2.70 -0.47 6.77
N GLY A 119 -3.67 0.45 6.76
CA GLY A 119 -3.55 1.77 7.37
C GLY A 119 -4.17 2.87 6.52
N LEU A 120 -3.37 3.86 6.13
CA LEU A 120 -3.80 5.06 5.41
C LEU A 120 -3.24 5.07 3.99
N SER A 121 -4.09 5.23 2.97
CA SER A 121 -3.68 5.45 1.58
C SER A 121 -4.19 6.81 1.12
N LEU A 122 -3.30 7.70 0.69
CA LEU A 122 -3.62 9.01 0.13
C LEU A 122 -3.06 9.13 -1.29
N ASN A 123 -3.96 9.31 -2.26
CA ASN A 123 -3.63 9.44 -3.67
C ASN A 123 -4.07 10.82 -4.17
N GLY A 124 -3.14 11.68 -4.59
CA GLY A 124 -3.53 13.02 -5.07
C GLY A 124 -4.11 13.03 -6.48
N GLY A 125 -3.97 11.95 -7.25
CA GLY A 125 -4.59 11.76 -8.57
C GLY A 125 -5.61 10.62 -8.57
N GLY A 126 -5.43 9.67 -9.48
CA GLY A 126 -6.10 8.37 -9.49
C GLY A 126 -5.29 7.32 -8.73
N GLY A 127 -5.92 6.47 -7.94
CA GLY A 127 -5.28 5.36 -7.25
C GLY A 127 -5.93 4.04 -7.66
N TYR A 128 -5.12 3.03 -7.96
CA TYR A 128 -5.57 1.64 -7.97
C TYR A 128 -4.73 0.83 -6.98
N GLN A 129 -5.41 0.16 -6.06
CA GLN A 129 -4.82 -0.77 -5.10
C GLN A 129 -5.62 -2.08 -5.07
N ARG A 130 -4.94 -3.22 -4.91
CA ARG A 130 -5.66 -4.50 -4.84
C ARG A 130 -6.40 -4.67 -3.52
N GLN A 131 -5.77 -4.31 -2.41
CA GLN A 131 -6.41 -4.42 -1.10
C GLN A 131 -6.09 -3.21 -0.24
N VAL A 132 -7.10 -2.65 0.42
CA VAL A 132 -6.91 -1.63 1.45
C VAL A 132 -7.72 -2.00 2.69
N ASN A 133 -7.04 -2.07 3.82
CA ASN A 133 -7.64 -2.27 5.14
C ASN A 133 -7.35 -1.04 5.99
N GLY A 134 -8.32 -0.14 6.12
CA GLY A 134 -8.19 1.14 6.83
C GLY A 134 -8.86 2.29 6.09
N LEU A 135 -8.13 3.39 5.88
CA LEU A 135 -8.61 4.57 5.18
C LEU A 135 -7.94 4.69 3.81
N SER A 136 -8.74 4.82 2.75
CA SER A 136 -8.26 5.15 1.41
C SER A 136 -8.89 6.46 0.96
N ALA A 137 -8.09 7.46 0.63
CA ALA A 137 -8.55 8.70 0.02
C ALA A 137 -7.84 8.91 -1.31
N ALA A 138 -8.60 9.32 -2.33
CA ALA A 138 -8.04 9.85 -3.56
C ALA A 138 -8.66 11.21 -3.90
N PHE A 139 -7.95 12.07 -4.61
CA PHE A 139 -8.57 13.29 -5.11
C PHE A 139 -9.50 12.96 -6.27
N ALA A 140 -9.01 12.28 -7.31
CA ALA A 140 -9.81 12.03 -8.49
C ALA A 140 -10.49 10.67 -8.43
N ILE A 141 -9.76 9.59 -8.69
CA ILE A 141 -10.33 8.24 -8.78
C ILE A 141 -9.71 7.37 -7.70
N ASN A 142 -10.51 6.62 -6.95
CA ASN A 142 -10.06 5.65 -5.97
C ASN A 142 -10.62 4.27 -6.33
N GLN A 143 -9.77 3.40 -6.85
CA GLN A 143 -10.11 2.05 -7.30
C GLN A 143 -9.49 1.02 -6.37
N VAL A 144 -10.31 0.22 -5.69
CA VAL A 144 -9.81 -0.80 -4.76
C VAL A 144 -10.55 -2.12 -4.95
N ASP A 145 -9.85 -3.22 -5.27
CA ASP A 145 -10.55 -4.51 -5.43
C ASP A 145 -11.18 -4.97 -4.09
N LEU A 146 -10.40 -5.02 -3.01
CA LEU A 146 -10.89 -5.35 -1.67
C LEU A 146 -10.70 -4.18 -0.71
N MET A 147 -11.79 -3.53 -0.34
CA MET A 147 -11.79 -2.42 0.61
C MET A 147 -12.40 -2.86 1.95
N SER A 148 -11.66 -2.69 3.04
CA SER A 148 -12.18 -2.87 4.41
C SER A 148 -11.93 -1.59 5.20
N GLY A 149 -12.97 -0.80 5.49
CA GLY A 149 -12.85 0.47 6.21
C GLY A 149 -13.51 1.65 5.50
N VAL A 150 -12.82 2.78 5.35
CA VAL A 150 -13.39 4.02 4.79
C VAL A 150 -12.70 4.41 3.49
N GLN A 151 -13.45 4.48 2.41
CA GLN A 151 -12.99 4.95 1.10
C GLN A 151 -13.58 6.33 0.81
N ALA A 152 -12.74 7.27 0.41
CA ALA A 152 -13.14 8.60 0.01
C ALA A 152 -12.52 8.95 -1.35
N ALA A 153 -13.30 9.59 -2.22
CA ALA A 153 -12.75 10.24 -3.40
C ALA A 153 -13.55 11.48 -3.76
N CYS A 154 -12.91 12.55 -4.25
CA CYS A 154 -13.70 13.70 -4.73
C CYS A 154 -14.51 13.31 -5.98
N HIS A 155 -13.93 12.63 -6.97
CA HIS A 155 -14.69 12.26 -8.17
C HIS A 155 -15.32 10.86 -8.09
N VAL A 156 -14.52 9.79 -8.08
CA VAL A 156 -15.06 8.43 -8.26
C VAL A 156 -14.44 7.45 -7.27
N ASN A 157 -15.26 6.71 -6.55
CA ASN A 157 -14.85 5.48 -5.86
C ASN A 157 -15.37 4.27 -6.63
N ILE A 158 -14.52 3.29 -6.86
CA ILE A 158 -14.91 1.97 -7.34
C ILE A 158 -14.28 0.93 -6.42
N ALA A 159 -15.08 -0.06 -6.04
CA ALA A 159 -14.55 -1.25 -5.42
C ALA A 159 -15.19 -2.52 -5.96
N PHE A 160 -14.41 -3.61 -6.05
CA PHE A 160 -14.99 -4.90 -6.38
C PHE A 160 -15.79 -5.45 -5.19
N ARG A 161 -15.18 -5.48 -4.00
CA ARG A 161 -15.82 -5.81 -2.73
C ARG A 161 -15.43 -4.78 -1.69
N ALA A 162 -16.42 -4.19 -1.03
CA ALA A 162 -16.21 -3.21 0.02
C ALA A 162 -16.96 -3.59 1.30
N SER A 163 -16.21 -3.74 2.39
CA SER A 163 -16.70 -3.91 3.75
C SER A 163 -16.43 -2.61 4.53
N GLY A 164 -17.35 -1.66 4.39
CA GLY A 164 -17.31 -0.38 5.09
C GLY A 164 -17.96 0.78 4.34
N LEU A 165 -17.52 1.99 4.65
CA LEU A 165 -18.09 3.23 4.13
C LEU A 165 -17.37 3.68 2.86
N GLN A 166 -18.14 4.12 1.87
CA GLN A 166 -17.61 4.79 0.68
C GLN A 166 -18.30 6.14 0.54
N ALA A 167 -17.52 7.19 0.35
CA ALA A 167 -18.02 8.53 0.14
C ALA A 167 -17.35 9.13 -1.11
N SER A 168 -18.17 9.55 -2.06
CA SER A 168 -17.70 10.25 -3.25
C SER A 168 -18.70 11.28 -3.71
N MET A 169 -18.22 12.37 -4.33
CA MET A 169 -19.11 13.46 -4.77
C MET A 169 -19.81 13.14 -6.08
N ILE A 170 -19.20 12.37 -6.99
CA ILE A 170 -19.80 12.07 -8.30
C ILE A 170 -20.31 10.63 -8.35
N HIS A 171 -19.48 9.65 -8.02
CA HIS A 171 -19.87 8.25 -8.23
C HIS A 171 -19.25 7.28 -7.22
N ASN A 172 -20.06 6.35 -6.71
CA ASN A 172 -19.60 5.20 -5.93
C ASN A 172 -20.12 3.92 -6.60
N GLN A 173 -19.21 3.03 -6.98
CA GLN A 173 -19.52 1.76 -7.64
C GLN A 173 -19.03 0.57 -6.82
N ARG A 174 -19.88 -0.44 -6.70
CA ARG A 174 -19.57 -1.71 -6.02
C ARG A 174 -20.03 -2.88 -6.90
N TRP A 175 -19.11 -3.77 -7.28
CA TRP A 175 -19.43 -4.89 -8.18
C TRP A 175 -20.01 -6.11 -7.45
N CYS A 176 -19.59 -6.36 -6.21
CA CYS A 176 -20.07 -7.47 -5.39
C CYS A 176 -20.57 -6.95 -4.04
N SER A 177 -21.90 -6.77 -3.93
CA SER A 177 -22.57 -6.45 -2.67
C SER A 177 -22.69 -7.71 -1.82
N MET A 178 -21.86 -7.86 -0.79
CA MET A 178 -22.30 -8.59 0.40
C MET A 178 -22.98 -7.59 1.31
N VAL A 179 -24.31 -7.56 1.19
CA VAL A 179 -25.19 -7.04 2.24
C VAL A 179 -24.89 -7.83 3.50
N PHE A 180 -24.24 -7.20 4.48
CA PHE A 180 -24.36 -7.66 5.85
C PHE A 180 -25.76 -7.23 6.31
N MET A 181 -26.69 -8.19 6.33
CA MET A 181 -27.91 -8.13 7.15
C MET A 181 -27.54 -8.24 8.61
#